data_AF-G9KG58-F1
#
_entry.id   AF-G9KG58-F1
#
_cell.length_a   1.000
_cell.length_b   1.000
_cell.length_c   1.000
_cell.angle_alpha   90.00
_cell.angle_beta   90.00
_cell.angle_gamma   90.00
#
_symmetry.space_group_name_H-M   'P 1'
#
loop_
_entity.id
_entity.type
_entity.pdbx_description
1 polymer ?
#
loop_
_entity_poly.entity_id
_entity_poly.type
_entity_poly.pdbx_seq_one_letter_code
_entity_poly.pdbx_strand_id
1 'polypeptide(L)'
;EERNCSGGALRHFRSRQPIYMSLAGWTCQDDCKYECMWVTVGLYLKEGHKVPQFHGKWPFSRFLFFQEPASAMASFLNGLASLMMLYRYYTSVPASSPMYPTCVAFAWVSLNAWFWSTVFHTKDTDLTEKMDYFCASTVILHSIYLCCVRTVGLQHPAVVSAFRALLLLMLTAHVSYLSLVRFDYGYNLAANVAI
;
A
#
# COMPACT_ATOMS: atom_id res chain seq x y z
N GLU A 1 20.01 25.99 10.72
CA GLU A 1 21.13 25.02 10.76
C GLU A 1 21.06 23.97 11.89
N GLU A 2 20.11 24.05 12.84
CA GLU A 2 20.11 23.20 14.05
C GLU A 2 19.55 21.75 13.90
N ARG A 3 19.22 21.28 12.69
CA ARG A 3 18.55 19.97 12.50
C ARG A 3 19.28 19.03 11.54
N ASN A 4 20.62 19.08 11.49
CA ASN A 4 21.34 17.95 10.90
C ASN A 4 21.21 16.78 11.89
N CYS A 5 20.69 15.63 11.45
CA CYS A 5 20.51 14.46 12.31
C CYS A 5 21.84 13.78 12.64
N SER A 6 22.79 14.56 13.18
CA SER A 6 24.20 14.21 13.38
C SER A 6 24.66 14.67 14.77
N GLY A 7 25.71 14.02 15.29
CA GLY A 7 26.43 14.45 16.49
C GLY A 7 25.54 14.70 17.72
N GLY A 8 25.59 15.93 18.24
CA GLY A 8 24.81 16.35 19.42
C GLY A 8 23.30 16.37 19.20
N ALA A 9 22.85 16.80 18.02
CA ALA A 9 21.42 16.93 17.71
C ALA A 9 20.74 15.55 17.66
N LEU A 10 21.41 14.55 17.09
CA LEU A 10 20.91 13.17 17.07
C LEU A 10 20.82 12.57 18.49
N ARG A 11 21.79 12.86 19.37
CA ARG A 11 21.74 12.42 20.77
C ARG A 11 20.59 13.07 21.53
N HIS A 12 20.37 14.37 21.30
CA HIS A 12 19.25 15.10 21.88
C HIS A 12 17.89 14.58 21.39
N PHE A 13 17.78 14.26 20.10
CA PHE A 13 16.59 13.63 19.53
C PHE A 13 16.31 12.29 20.21
N ARG A 14 17.30 11.38 20.26
CA ARG A 14 17.14 10.05 20.85
C ARG A 14 16.77 10.08 22.33
N SER A 15 17.28 11.05 23.10
CA SER A 15 16.93 11.17 24.53
C SER A 15 15.51 11.68 24.78
N ARG A 16 14.89 12.33 23.78
CA ARG A 16 13.53 12.87 23.86
C ARG A 16 12.50 12.09 23.06
N GLN A 17 12.93 11.19 22.19
CA GLN A 17 12.05 10.41 21.34
C GLN A 17 11.15 9.50 22.20
N PRO A 18 9.82 9.60 22.08
CA PRO A 18 8.91 8.70 22.80
C PRO A 18 9.14 7.23 22.42
N ILE A 19 9.00 6.34 23.42
CA ILE A 19 9.24 4.89 23.25
C ILE A 19 8.40 4.31 22.12
N TYR A 20 7.12 4.69 22.00
CA TYR A 20 6.24 4.18 20.96
C TYR A 20 6.72 4.56 19.54
N MET A 21 7.32 5.74 19.36
CA MET A 21 7.89 6.14 18.07
C MET A 21 9.18 5.37 17.78
N SER A 22 10.00 5.13 18.80
CA SER A 22 11.21 4.32 18.67
C SER A 22 10.89 2.87 18.30
N LEU A 23 9.89 2.26 18.95
CA LEU A 23 9.42 0.91 18.63
C LEU A 23 8.80 0.81 17.23
N ALA A 24 8.08 1.84 16.78
CA ALA A 24 7.61 1.96 15.40
C ALA A 24 8.75 2.30 14.40
N GLY A 25 9.97 2.47 14.89
CA GLY A 25 11.18 2.67 14.09
C GLY A 25 11.29 4.07 13.45
N TRP A 26 10.60 5.07 13.96
CA TRP A 26 10.75 6.46 13.49
C TRP A 26 12.17 6.95 13.76
N THR A 27 12.78 7.61 12.78
CA THR A 27 14.14 8.14 12.88
C THR A 27 14.14 9.67 12.99
N CYS A 28 15.28 10.23 13.40
CA CYS A 28 15.48 11.69 13.38
C CYS A 28 15.23 12.28 11.99
N GLN A 29 15.62 11.55 10.92
CA GLN A 29 15.44 12.03 9.55
C GLN A 29 13.96 12.10 9.18
N ASP A 30 13.16 11.13 9.61
CA ASP A 30 11.72 11.11 9.35
C ASP A 30 11.02 12.28 10.05
N ASP A 31 11.37 12.54 11.31
CA ASP A 31 10.84 13.70 12.04
C ASP A 31 11.32 15.03 11.44
N CYS A 32 12.59 15.12 11.03
CA CYS A 32 13.10 16.31 10.37
C CYS A 32 12.38 16.58 9.05
N LYS A 33 12.15 15.55 8.22
CA LYS A 33 11.37 15.67 6.98
C LYS A 33 9.95 16.17 7.25
N TYR A 34 9.26 15.56 8.22
CA TYR A 34 7.90 15.96 8.59
C TYR A 34 7.82 17.40 9.10
N GLU A 35 8.71 17.79 10.00
CA GLU A 35 8.72 19.14 10.56
C GLU A 35 9.06 20.18 9.48
N CYS A 36 10.05 19.90 8.62
CA CYS A 36 10.39 20.77 7.50
C CYS A 36 9.23 20.95 6.51
N MET A 37 8.48 19.87 6.24
CA MET A 37 7.25 19.94 5.45
C MET A 37 6.25 20.92 6.09
N TRP A 38 5.94 20.77 7.37
CA TRP A 38 4.96 21.64 8.05
C TRP A 38 5.41 23.10 8.20
N VAL A 39 6.71 23.33 8.40
CA VAL A 39 7.28 24.70 8.34
C VAL A 39 7.05 25.31 6.95
N THR A 40 7.32 24.55 5.89
CA THR A 40 7.13 25.00 4.50
C THR A 40 5.64 25.27 4.21
N VAL A 41 4.74 24.38 4.64
CA VAL A 41 3.28 24.58 4.53
C VAL A 41 2.86 25.89 5.20
N GLY A 42 3.37 26.17 6.40
CA GLY A 42 3.09 27.41 7.12
C GLY A 42 3.52 28.68 6.37
N LEU A 43 4.68 28.64 5.70
CA LEU A 43 5.16 29.74 4.86
C LEU A 43 4.24 29.96 3.64
N TYR A 44 3.87 28.89 2.94
CA TYR A 44 2.97 28.97 1.78
C TYR A 44 1.61 29.55 2.16
N LEU A 45 1.02 29.09 3.26
CA LEU A 45 -0.26 29.60 3.75
C LEU A 45 -0.17 31.08 4.14
N LYS A 46 0.93 31.49 4.78
CA LYS A 46 1.15 32.90 5.17
C LYS A 46 1.27 33.83 3.96
N GLU A 47 1.89 33.37 2.88
CA GLU A 47 2.06 34.12 1.63
C GLU A 47 0.85 34.03 0.69
N GLY A 48 -0.18 33.27 1.06
CA GLY A 48 -1.38 33.08 0.24
C GLY A 48 -1.16 32.19 -0.99
N HIS A 49 -0.10 31.38 -0.99
CA HIS A 49 0.21 30.45 -2.07
C HIS A 49 -0.50 29.10 -1.89
N LYS A 50 -0.73 28.39 -3.01
CA LYS A 50 -1.24 27.02 -2.98
C LYS A 50 -0.17 26.08 -2.43
N VAL A 51 -0.52 25.30 -1.42
CA VAL A 51 0.38 24.31 -0.82
C VAL A 51 0.72 23.22 -1.87
N PRO A 52 2.00 22.95 -2.15
CA PRO A 52 2.39 21.93 -3.09
C PRO A 52 2.29 20.53 -2.46
N GLN A 53 2.40 19.50 -3.31
CA GLN A 53 2.61 18.14 -2.84
C GLN A 53 4.09 17.93 -2.47
N PHE A 54 4.33 17.21 -1.37
CA PHE A 54 5.66 16.82 -0.91
C PHE A 54 5.86 15.35 -1.24
N HIS A 55 6.85 15.04 -2.07
CA HIS A 55 7.08 13.67 -2.57
C HIS A 55 5.83 13.04 -3.22
N GLY A 56 5.03 13.83 -3.94
CA GLY A 56 3.81 13.37 -4.59
C GLY A 56 2.61 13.17 -3.64
N LYS A 57 2.74 13.55 -2.36
CA LYS A 57 1.68 13.43 -1.34
C LYS A 57 1.25 14.78 -0.80
N TRP A 58 0.00 14.88 -0.38
CA TRP A 58 -0.47 16.03 0.39
C TRP A 58 0.12 15.99 1.81
N PRO A 59 0.35 17.14 2.45
CA PRO A 59 0.87 17.17 3.82
C PRO A 59 -0.20 16.68 4.80
N PHE A 60 0.03 15.51 5.39
CA PHE A 60 -0.83 14.93 6.41
C PHE A 60 -0.30 15.21 7.81
N SER A 61 -1.22 15.43 8.75
CA SER A 61 -0.87 15.58 10.17
C SER A 61 -0.76 14.20 10.78
N ARG A 62 0.37 13.94 11.45
CA ARG A 62 0.62 12.67 12.12
C ARG A 62 -0.19 12.57 13.41
N PHE A 63 -0.60 11.36 13.75
CA PHE A 63 -1.20 11.06 15.05
C PHE A 63 -0.51 9.85 15.67
N LEU A 64 0.07 10.03 16.86
CA LEU A 64 0.94 9.04 17.49
C LEU A 64 2.08 8.62 16.56
N PHE A 65 2.13 7.36 16.13
CA PHE A 65 3.11 6.82 15.19
C PHE A 65 2.54 6.62 13.78
N PHE A 66 1.29 7.03 13.53
CA PHE A 66 0.65 6.93 12.21
C PHE A 66 0.98 8.15 11.36
N GLN A 67 1.53 7.88 10.18
CA GLN A 67 1.83 8.90 9.18
C GLN A 67 0.55 9.50 8.57
N GLU A 68 -0.39 8.63 8.18
CA GLU A 68 -1.67 8.98 7.56
C GLU A 68 -2.81 8.28 8.31
N PRO A 69 -3.27 8.84 9.46
CA PRO A 69 -4.16 8.12 10.38
C PRO A 69 -5.49 7.69 9.74
N ALA A 70 -6.09 8.57 8.93
CA ALA A 70 -7.36 8.28 8.26
C ALA A 70 -7.21 7.17 7.21
N SER A 71 -6.18 7.23 6.37
CA SER A 71 -5.90 6.22 5.34
C SER A 71 -5.57 4.87 5.99
N ALA A 72 -4.73 4.84 7.03
CA ALA A 72 -4.37 3.61 7.74
C ALA A 72 -5.61 2.95 8.38
N MET A 73 -6.48 3.73 9.01
CA MET A 73 -7.74 3.24 9.59
C MET A 73 -8.67 2.70 8.50
N ALA A 74 -8.84 3.43 7.40
CA ALA A 74 -9.67 3.00 6.29
C ALA A 74 -9.19 1.66 5.68
N SER A 75 -7.88 1.52 5.45
CA SER A 75 -7.28 0.27 4.96
C SER A 75 -7.46 -0.89 5.94
N PHE A 76 -7.28 -0.64 7.24
CA PHE A 76 -7.51 -1.65 8.28
C PHE A 76 -8.95 -2.14 8.29
N LEU A 77 -9.91 -1.21 8.25
CA LEU A 77 -11.34 -1.55 8.23
C LEU A 77 -11.74 -2.30 6.96
N ASN A 78 -11.16 -1.97 5.80
CA ASN A 78 -11.36 -2.73 4.57
C ASN A 78 -10.80 -4.16 4.66
N GLY A 79 -9.61 -4.32 5.24
CA GLY A 79 -9.04 -5.62 5.56
C GLY A 79 -9.93 -6.44 6.49
N LEU A 80 -10.42 -5.83 7.57
CA LEU A 80 -11.33 -6.47 8.52
C LEU A 80 -12.64 -6.90 7.86
N ALA A 81 -13.24 -6.04 7.04
CA ALA A 81 -14.44 -6.35 6.29
C ALA A 81 -14.21 -7.53 5.32
N SER A 82 -13.06 -7.55 4.64
CA SER A 82 -12.65 -8.66 3.76
C SER A 82 -12.51 -9.97 4.52
N LEU A 83 -11.95 -9.93 5.74
CA LEU A 83 -11.78 -11.09 6.60
C LEU A 83 -13.13 -11.64 7.07
N MET A 84 -14.02 -10.76 7.53
CA MET A 84 -15.38 -11.13 7.91
C MET A 84 -16.14 -11.75 6.74
N MET A 85 -15.99 -11.20 5.53
CA MET A 85 -16.60 -11.75 4.33
C MET A 85 -16.02 -13.12 3.95
N LEU A 86 -14.73 -13.34 4.12
CA LEU A 86 -14.11 -14.65 3.92
C LEU A 86 -14.66 -15.70 4.88
N TYR A 87 -14.80 -15.37 6.17
CA TYR A 87 -15.42 -16.28 7.15
C TYR A 87 -16.87 -16.60 6.79
N ARG A 88 -17.65 -15.59 6.40
CA ARG A 88 -19.02 -15.81 5.92
C ARG A 88 -19.05 -16.70 4.68
N TYR A 89 -18.14 -16.48 3.74
CA TYR A 89 -18.02 -17.27 2.52
C TYR A 89 -17.77 -18.75 2.81
N TYR A 90 -16.85 -19.07 3.74
CA TYR A 90 -16.58 -20.44 4.16
C TYR A 90 -17.80 -21.17 4.74
N THR A 91 -18.67 -20.45 5.44
CA THR A 91 -19.89 -21.03 6.02
C THR A 91 -21.06 -21.10 5.05
N SER A 92 -21.08 -20.23 4.04
CA SER A 92 -22.24 -20.03 3.15
C SER A 92 -22.10 -20.72 1.80
N VAL A 93 -20.86 -21.00 1.36
CA VAL A 93 -20.60 -21.57 0.03
C VAL A 93 -19.98 -22.96 0.17
N PRO A 94 -20.57 -24.01 -0.43
CA PRO A 94 -19.98 -25.34 -0.43
C PRO A 94 -18.60 -25.35 -1.10
N ALA A 95 -17.64 -26.06 -0.50
CA ALA A 95 -16.30 -26.23 -1.05
C ALA A 95 -16.28 -26.96 -2.42
N SER A 96 -17.35 -27.68 -2.76
CA SER A 96 -17.55 -28.29 -4.08
C SER A 96 -17.90 -27.29 -5.19
N SER A 97 -18.19 -26.03 -4.85
CA SER A 97 -18.47 -24.99 -5.84
C SER A 97 -17.24 -24.76 -6.73
N PRO A 98 -17.39 -24.79 -8.07
CA PRO A 98 -16.28 -24.59 -8.99
C PRO A 98 -15.50 -23.29 -8.78
N MET A 99 -16.16 -22.25 -8.26
CA MET A 99 -15.58 -20.92 -8.03
C MET A 99 -14.95 -20.76 -6.65
N TYR A 100 -15.19 -21.70 -5.74
CA TYR A 100 -14.71 -21.64 -4.36
C TYR A 100 -13.20 -21.37 -4.24
N PRO A 101 -12.30 -22.15 -4.90
CA PRO A 101 -10.86 -21.91 -4.75
C PRO A 101 -10.43 -20.53 -5.27
N THR A 102 -11.02 -20.07 -6.37
CA THR A 102 -10.68 -18.77 -6.97
C THR A 102 -11.17 -17.61 -6.09
N CYS A 103 -12.37 -17.71 -5.53
CA CYS A 103 -12.90 -16.68 -4.62
C CYS A 103 -12.12 -16.62 -3.30
N VAL A 104 -11.75 -17.77 -2.74
CA VAL A 104 -10.94 -17.85 -1.52
C VAL A 104 -9.54 -17.28 -1.77
N ALA A 105 -8.91 -17.61 -2.90
CA ALA A 105 -7.63 -17.04 -3.29
C ALA A 105 -7.71 -15.51 -3.43
N PHE A 106 -8.75 -14.99 -4.10
CA PHE A 106 -8.97 -13.55 -4.22
C PHE A 106 -9.08 -12.87 -2.85
N ALA A 107 -9.87 -13.43 -1.94
CA ALA A 107 -10.04 -12.88 -0.60
C ALA A 107 -8.70 -12.82 0.18
N TRP A 108 -7.87 -13.85 0.10
CA TRP A 108 -6.54 -13.84 0.71
C TRP A 108 -5.59 -12.82 0.07
N VAL A 109 -5.63 -12.67 -1.25
CA VAL A 109 -4.87 -11.65 -1.97
C VAL A 109 -5.30 -10.24 -1.55
N SER A 110 -6.61 -9.99 -1.45
CA SER A 110 -7.15 -8.72 -0.97
C SER A 110 -6.77 -8.45 0.49
N LEU A 111 -6.83 -9.45 1.37
CA LEU A 111 -6.40 -9.31 2.77
C LEU A 111 -4.92 -8.92 2.88
N ASN A 112 -4.05 -9.54 2.08
CA ASN A 112 -2.64 -9.20 2.02
C ASN A 112 -2.44 -7.75 1.54
N ALA A 113 -3.18 -7.32 0.52
CA ALA A 113 -3.12 -5.93 0.04
C ALA A 113 -3.56 -4.91 1.10
N TRP A 114 -4.69 -5.15 1.76
CA TRP A 114 -5.16 -4.25 2.82
C TRP A 114 -4.22 -4.21 4.03
N PHE A 115 -3.57 -5.33 4.34
CA PHE A 115 -2.52 -5.37 5.35
C PHE A 115 -1.36 -4.44 4.97
N TRP A 116 -0.79 -4.59 3.78
CA TRP A 116 0.33 -3.74 3.35
C TRP A 116 -0.06 -2.27 3.20
N SER A 117 -1.27 -1.98 2.73
CA SER A 117 -1.82 -0.63 2.69
C SER A 117 -1.91 -0.01 4.10
N THR A 118 -2.39 -0.78 5.08
CA THR A 118 -2.42 -0.33 6.48
C THR A 118 -1.02 -0.04 7.01
N VAL A 119 -0.05 -0.91 6.74
CA VAL A 119 1.34 -0.75 7.19
C VAL A 119 1.97 0.47 6.53
N PHE A 120 1.79 0.67 5.22
CA PHE A 120 2.29 1.81 4.46
C PHE A 120 1.75 3.15 4.96
N HIS A 121 0.43 3.26 5.14
CA HIS A 121 -0.17 4.50 5.67
C HIS A 121 0.15 4.72 7.16
N THR A 122 0.50 3.67 7.90
CA THR A 122 1.03 3.82 9.26
C THR A 122 2.44 4.39 9.23
N LYS A 123 3.31 3.84 8.39
CA LYS A 123 4.68 4.31 8.24
C LYS A 123 5.18 4.05 6.83
N ASP A 124 5.53 5.13 6.16
CA ASP A 124 6.06 5.10 4.82
C ASP A 124 7.56 4.80 4.82
N THR A 125 7.95 3.80 4.05
CA THR A 125 9.32 3.35 3.79
C THR A 125 9.36 2.77 2.37
N ASP A 126 10.54 2.73 1.77
CA ASP A 126 10.72 2.16 0.42
C ASP A 126 10.16 0.73 0.29
N LEU A 127 10.22 -0.07 1.36
CA LEU A 127 9.68 -1.42 1.37
C LEU A 127 8.16 -1.41 1.43
N THR A 128 7.57 -0.67 2.38
CA THR A 128 6.12 -0.64 2.58
C THR A 128 5.41 -0.02 1.39
N GLU A 129 6.00 0.99 0.75
CA GLU A 129 5.49 1.58 -0.49
C GLU A 129 5.46 0.55 -1.63
N LYS A 130 6.57 -0.16 -1.86
CA LYS A 130 6.64 -1.22 -2.87
C LYS A 130 5.60 -2.31 -2.62
N MET A 131 5.49 -2.77 -1.38
CA MET A 131 4.56 -3.84 -1.04
C MET A 131 3.10 -3.41 -1.22
N ASP A 132 2.73 -2.19 -0.82
CA ASP A 132 1.38 -1.66 -1.05
C ASP A 132 1.04 -1.65 -2.54
N TYR A 133 1.92 -1.11 -3.39
CA TYR A 133 1.66 -1.02 -4.83
C TYR A 133 1.66 -2.36 -5.54
N PHE A 134 2.57 -3.28 -5.19
CA PHE A 134 2.62 -4.61 -5.78
C PHE A 134 1.40 -5.44 -5.39
N CYS A 135 0.96 -5.34 -4.13
CA CYS A 135 -0.26 -6.01 -3.69
C CYS A 135 -1.51 -5.41 -4.33
N ALA A 136 -1.60 -4.09 -4.48
CA ALA A 136 -2.69 -3.43 -5.22
C ALA A 136 -2.77 -3.92 -6.68
N SER A 137 -1.63 -3.97 -7.37
CA SER A 137 -1.53 -4.49 -8.75
C SER A 137 -1.99 -5.96 -8.83
N THR A 138 -1.63 -6.76 -7.82
CA THR A 138 -2.05 -8.16 -7.72
C THR A 138 -3.57 -8.29 -7.54
N VAL A 139 -4.20 -7.43 -6.73
CA VAL A 139 -5.66 -7.40 -6.55
C VAL A 139 -6.36 -7.06 -7.87
N ILE A 140 -5.89 -6.05 -8.59
CA ILE A 140 -6.46 -5.65 -9.89
C ILE A 140 -6.39 -6.81 -10.88
N LEU A 141 -5.21 -7.40 -11.09
CA LEU A 141 -5.05 -8.53 -12.02
C LEU A 141 -5.86 -9.77 -11.58
N HIS A 142 -5.93 -10.06 -10.28
CA HIS A 142 -6.75 -11.16 -9.79
C HIS A 142 -8.25 -10.87 -9.95
N SER A 143 -8.70 -9.62 -9.87
CA SER A 143 -10.09 -9.25 -10.12
C SER A 143 -10.49 -9.51 -11.58
N ILE A 144 -9.59 -9.20 -12.53
CA ILE A 144 -9.76 -9.50 -13.95
C ILE A 144 -9.76 -11.00 -14.18
N TYR A 145 -8.85 -11.74 -13.54
CA TYR A 145 -8.83 -13.19 -13.58
C TYR A 145 -10.15 -13.80 -13.08
N LEU A 146 -10.66 -13.33 -11.93
CA LEU A 146 -11.92 -13.77 -11.35
C LEU A 146 -13.10 -13.53 -12.31
N CYS A 147 -13.13 -12.37 -12.97
CA CYS A 147 -14.12 -12.04 -13.99
C CYS A 147 -14.06 -13.04 -15.16
N CYS A 148 -12.86 -13.35 -15.68
CA CYS A 148 -12.67 -14.33 -16.75
C CYS A 148 -13.11 -15.75 -16.36
N VAL A 149 -12.73 -16.22 -15.16
CA VAL A 149 -13.16 -17.54 -14.66
C VAL A 149 -14.69 -17.61 -14.57
N ARG A 150 -15.33 -16.54 -14.08
CA ARG A 150 -16.79 -16.47 -13.93
C ARG A 150 -17.52 -16.47 -15.28
N THR A 151 -16.97 -15.83 -16.32
CA THR A 151 -17.65 -15.67 -17.61
C THR A 151 -17.46 -16.86 -18.55
N VAL A 152 -16.23 -17.39 -18.64
CA VAL A 152 -15.89 -18.43 -19.64
C VAL A 152 -15.18 -19.65 -19.05
N GLY A 153 -14.76 -19.58 -17.78
CA GLY A 153 -13.87 -20.57 -17.18
C GLY A 153 -14.44 -21.96 -16.97
N LEU A 154 -15.75 -22.07 -16.74
CA LEU A 154 -16.41 -23.36 -16.58
C LEU A 154 -16.50 -24.13 -17.91
N GLN A 155 -16.54 -23.41 -19.04
CA GLN A 155 -16.65 -24.01 -20.38
C GLN A 155 -15.28 -24.24 -21.04
N HIS A 156 -14.31 -23.38 -20.74
CA HIS A 156 -13.01 -23.37 -21.41
C HIS A 156 -11.83 -23.31 -20.41
N PRO A 157 -11.53 -24.41 -19.68
CA PRO A 157 -10.48 -24.42 -18.66
C PRO A 157 -9.07 -24.14 -19.22
N ALA A 158 -8.79 -24.55 -20.46
CA ALA A 158 -7.51 -24.27 -21.12
C ALA A 158 -7.31 -22.76 -21.37
N VAL A 159 -8.37 -22.06 -21.78
CA VAL A 159 -8.35 -20.60 -22.02
C VAL A 159 -8.07 -19.86 -20.72
N VAL A 160 -8.75 -20.25 -19.63
CA VAL A 160 -8.51 -19.67 -18.30
C VAL A 160 -7.11 -19.95 -17.78
N SER A 161 -6.56 -21.14 -18.02
CA SER A 161 -5.18 -21.45 -17.61
C SER A 161 -4.17 -20.61 -18.38
N ALA A 162 -4.33 -20.45 -19.69
CA ALA A 162 -3.49 -19.59 -20.51
C ALA A 162 -3.61 -18.11 -20.09
N PHE A 163 -4.83 -17.64 -19.83
CA PHE A 163 -5.08 -16.27 -19.36
C PHE A 163 -4.46 -16.02 -17.99
N ARG A 164 -4.58 -16.98 -17.05
CA ARG A 164 -3.89 -16.91 -15.75
C ARG A 164 -2.38 -16.78 -15.93
N ALA A 165 -1.78 -17.58 -16.81
CA ALA A 165 -0.34 -17.54 -17.07
C ALA A 165 0.09 -16.17 -17.65
N LEU A 166 -0.70 -15.60 -18.55
CA LEU A 166 -0.48 -14.26 -19.09
C LEU A 166 -0.50 -13.20 -17.98
N LEU A 167 -1.52 -13.19 -17.12
CA LEU A 167 -1.63 -12.23 -16.03
C LEU A 167 -0.48 -12.36 -15.01
N LEU A 168 -0.07 -13.59 -14.70
CA LEU A 168 1.09 -13.83 -13.83
C LEU A 168 2.40 -13.35 -14.47
N LEU A 169 2.57 -13.54 -15.78
CA LEU A 169 3.71 -13.03 -16.52
C LEU A 169 3.73 -11.49 -16.50
N MET A 170 2.59 -10.84 -16.73
CA MET A 170 2.45 -9.38 -16.65
C MET A 170 2.80 -8.87 -15.25
N LEU A 171 2.25 -9.49 -14.19
CA LEU A 171 2.56 -9.12 -12.81
C LEU A 171 4.05 -9.29 -12.50
N THR A 172 4.64 -10.42 -12.90
CA THR A 172 6.05 -10.71 -12.65
C THR A 172 6.94 -9.71 -13.37
N ALA A 173 6.65 -9.39 -14.62
CA ALA A 173 7.37 -8.38 -15.40
C ALA A 173 7.25 -6.99 -14.76
N HIS A 174 6.05 -6.58 -14.36
CA HIS A 174 5.78 -5.31 -13.68
C HIS A 174 6.58 -5.17 -12.38
N VAL A 175 6.47 -6.16 -11.50
CA VAL A 175 7.18 -6.20 -10.21
C VAL A 175 8.70 -6.23 -10.43
N SER A 176 9.18 -7.02 -11.39
CA SER A 176 10.62 -7.10 -11.70
C SER A 176 11.16 -5.78 -12.21
N TYR A 177 10.44 -5.10 -13.11
CA TYR A 177 10.84 -3.78 -13.62
C TYR A 177 10.95 -2.75 -12.48
N LEU A 178 9.91 -2.63 -11.66
CA LEU A 178 9.85 -1.68 -10.56
C LEU A 178 10.83 -2.01 -9.42
N SER A 179 11.24 -3.27 -9.28
CA SER A 179 12.19 -3.69 -8.24
C SER A 179 13.65 -3.60 -8.68
N LEU A 180 13.96 -3.96 -9.94
CA LEU A 180 15.33 -4.15 -10.41
C LEU A 180 15.85 -3.00 -11.28
N VAL A 181 14.97 -2.26 -11.97
CA VAL A 181 15.37 -1.20 -12.90
C VAL A 181 15.23 0.16 -12.25
N ARG A 182 13.99 0.58 -12.01
CA ARG A 182 13.67 1.86 -11.38
C ARG A 182 12.27 1.80 -10.79
N PHE A 183 12.17 2.12 -9.52
CA PHE A 183 10.86 2.33 -8.91
C PHE A 183 10.32 3.69 -9.36
N ASP A 184 9.33 3.68 -10.26
CA ASP A 184 8.69 4.87 -10.80
C ASP A 184 7.19 4.85 -10.47
N TYR A 185 6.78 5.74 -9.58
CA TYR A 185 5.38 5.87 -9.14
C TYR A 185 4.44 6.23 -10.29
N GLY A 186 4.87 7.11 -11.20
CA GLY A 186 4.05 7.53 -12.33
C GLY A 186 3.79 6.37 -13.29
N TYR A 187 4.82 5.55 -13.56
CA TYR A 187 4.66 4.31 -14.30
C TYR A 187 3.72 3.34 -13.59
N ASN A 188 3.90 3.12 -12.28
CA ASN A 188 3.04 2.21 -11.51
C ASN A 188 1.56 2.62 -11.60
N LEU A 189 1.27 3.91 -11.45
CA LEU A 189 -0.09 4.43 -11.58
C LEU A 189 -0.63 4.25 -13.00
N ALA A 190 0.15 4.62 -14.02
CA ALA A 190 -0.27 4.49 -15.42
C ALA A 190 -0.54 3.04 -15.81
N ALA A 191 0.32 2.10 -15.37
CA ALA A 191 0.14 0.68 -15.61
C ALA A 191 -1.15 0.15 -14.96
N ASN A 192 -1.41 0.49 -13.70
CA ASN A 192 -2.62 0.05 -12.98
C ASN A 192 -3.91 0.67 -13.54
N VAL A 193 -3.86 1.87 -14.12
CA VAL A 193 -5.02 2.52 -14.76
C VAL A 193 -5.28 1.97 -16.17
N ALA A 194 -4.23 1.55 -16.89
CA ALA A 194 -4.35 1.02 -18.25
C ALA A 194 -4.86 -0.44 -18.30
N ILE A 195 -4.67 -1.18 -17.20
CA ILE A 195 -5.20 -2.54 -16.98
C ILE A 195 -6.69 -2.48 -16.67
#